data_AF-A0A670ZR75-F1
#
_entry.id   AF-A0A670ZR75-F1
#
_cell.length_a   1.000
_cell.length_b   1.000
_cell.length_c   1.000
_cell.angle_alpha   90.00
_cell.angle_beta   90.00
_cell.angle_gamma   90.00
#
_symmetry.space_group_name_H-M   'P 1'
#
loop_
_entity.id
_entity.type
_entity.pdbx_description
1 polymer ?
#
loop_
_entity_poly.entity_id
_entity_poly.type
_entity_poly.pdbx_seq_one_letter_code
_entity_poly.pdbx_strand_id
1 'polypeptide(L)'
;MSLLISFFIGIQMLHSVVPSPPFHFLPSMCNSSQVKVAAEMALNKLNAHRKEGYVLGLQRIFDVHEILEWMGGSLFYVTLDVLETECHVKSRKLWKECKIRDAHETVYGQCKVIIHFNKNSDHSQLYSYDCVLRPLSSTAMAKICPDCPTPGDPSEATFWETAAESLAKFNAESNHVHYFTILNVTKARSQWVIGPSNFVEYTIQETACLKSQPVSIIAKCPLLPPNTAEAGLCKGSVVNSRIENRKFVTVKCHFFPHLQPVTDEQTPQSGSEPGQEEHHDDGERHRNYHEKNRHHHQHSHPHHHKHHGHKHEDQESHYPHPSANVTKILPDQNEILGRVVIYPPSSKHISLHSLPEVQEPKPTSKSGLTSQFEANPQSVPSTRPAIPPFPSGFSESPSCPGDLAIEINGLQLPSPS
;
A
#
# COMPACT_ATOMS: atom_id res chain seq x y z
N MET A 1 47.11 -48.62 27.45
CA MET A 1 46.37 -48.51 26.18
C MET A 1 45.07 -47.70 26.31
N SER A 2 44.23 -47.91 27.34
CA SER A 2 42.90 -47.28 27.46
C SER A 2 42.84 -45.74 27.33
N LEU A 3 43.89 -45.02 27.77
CA LEU A 3 43.96 -43.55 27.65
C LEU A 3 44.03 -43.03 26.20
N LEU A 4 44.57 -43.81 25.25
CA LEU A 4 44.66 -43.39 23.85
C LEU A 4 43.31 -43.51 23.12
N ILE A 5 42.50 -44.51 23.46
CA ILE A 5 41.19 -44.75 22.82
C ILE A 5 40.21 -43.62 23.18
N SER A 6 40.25 -43.13 24.42
CA SER A 6 39.44 -41.99 24.88
C SER A 6 39.70 -40.71 24.05
N PHE A 7 40.95 -40.48 23.64
CA PHE A 7 41.32 -39.29 22.87
C PHE A 7 40.74 -39.29 21.45
N PHE A 8 40.66 -40.46 20.79
CA PHE A 8 40.05 -40.58 19.46
C PHE A 8 38.52 -40.41 19.48
N ILE A 9 37.85 -40.80 20.57
CA ILE A 9 36.41 -40.55 20.75
C ILE A 9 36.15 -39.06 21.03
N GLY A 10 37.02 -38.41 21.83
CA GLY A 10 36.93 -36.96 22.10
C GLY A 10 37.03 -36.08 20.85
N ILE A 11 37.83 -36.50 19.85
CA ILE A 11 37.99 -35.77 18.59
C ILE A 11 36.74 -35.86 17.69
N GLN A 12 35.98 -36.95 17.73
CA GLN A 12 34.72 -37.07 16.96
C GLN A 12 33.55 -36.24 17.52
N MET A 13 33.72 -35.61 18.69
CA MET A 13 32.74 -34.71 19.30
C MET A 13 33.07 -33.22 19.17
N LEU A 14 34.20 -32.85 18.51
CA LEU A 14 34.26 -31.53 17.89
C LEU A 14 33.16 -31.49 16.82
N HIS A 15 32.17 -30.63 17.05
CA HIS A 15 31.03 -30.55 16.16
C HIS A 15 31.52 -30.17 14.76
N SER A 16 31.11 -30.96 13.77
CA SER A 16 31.12 -30.54 12.37
C SER A 16 30.16 -29.37 12.19
N VAL A 17 30.60 -28.17 12.57
CA VAL A 17 30.08 -26.91 12.06
C VAL A 17 30.49 -26.87 10.59
N VAL A 18 29.77 -27.64 9.78
CA VAL A 18 29.77 -27.51 8.33
C VAL A 18 29.37 -26.06 8.08
N PRO A 19 30.26 -25.22 7.52
CA PRO A 19 29.85 -23.88 7.14
C PRO A 19 28.72 -24.07 6.12
N SER A 20 27.53 -23.55 6.43
CA SER A 20 26.46 -23.47 5.43
C SER A 20 27.07 -22.82 4.18
N PRO A 21 26.96 -23.44 2.99
CA PRO A 21 27.62 -22.93 1.80
C PRO A 21 27.25 -21.46 1.63
N PRO A 22 28.23 -20.57 1.41
CA PRO A 22 27.98 -19.14 1.42
C PRO A 22 26.90 -18.80 0.41
N PHE A 23 25.88 -18.07 0.83
CA PHE A 23 24.74 -17.74 -0.02
C PHE A 23 25.24 -17.04 -1.28
N HIS A 24 25.09 -17.71 -2.43
CA HIS A 24 25.59 -17.24 -3.71
C HIS A 24 24.65 -16.16 -4.27
N PHE A 25 24.76 -14.95 -3.71
CA PHE A 25 24.17 -13.75 -4.27
C PHE A 25 24.72 -13.52 -5.67
N LEU A 26 23.83 -13.37 -6.66
CA LEU A 26 24.20 -12.96 -8.00
C LEU A 26 24.02 -11.44 -8.17
N PRO A 27 24.92 -10.78 -8.92
CA PRO A 27 24.76 -9.38 -9.31
C PRO A 27 23.68 -9.28 -10.40
N SER A 28 22.42 -9.24 -9.98
CA SER A 28 21.30 -9.10 -10.90
C SER A 28 21.16 -7.68 -11.44
N MET A 29 20.54 -7.55 -12.61
CA MET A 29 20.43 -6.25 -13.28
C MET A 29 19.16 -5.52 -12.82
N CYS A 30 19.31 -4.35 -12.19
CA CYS A 30 18.18 -3.51 -11.75
C CYS A 30 17.20 -3.20 -12.91
N ASN A 31 17.71 -3.11 -14.14
CA ASN A 31 16.90 -2.85 -15.32
C ASN A 31 16.25 -4.08 -15.99
N SER A 32 16.50 -5.30 -15.50
CA SER A 32 15.89 -6.52 -16.06
C SER A 32 14.39 -6.61 -15.77
N SER A 33 13.63 -7.23 -16.69
CA SER A 33 12.17 -7.39 -16.55
C SER A 33 11.79 -8.16 -15.27
N GLN A 34 12.52 -9.24 -14.95
CA GLN A 34 12.29 -10.04 -13.74
C GLN A 34 12.47 -9.21 -12.46
N VAL A 35 13.53 -8.38 -12.38
CA VAL A 35 13.75 -7.50 -11.23
C VAL A 35 12.72 -6.37 -11.16
N LYS A 36 12.33 -5.78 -12.29
CA LYS A 36 11.26 -4.76 -12.33
C LYS A 36 9.91 -5.30 -11.84
N VAL A 37 9.54 -6.53 -12.21
CA VAL A 37 8.31 -7.19 -11.71
C VAL A 37 8.45 -7.59 -10.22
N ALA A 38 9.60 -8.10 -9.78
CA ALA A 38 9.82 -8.43 -8.37
C ALA A 38 9.75 -7.19 -7.46
N ALA A 39 10.34 -6.06 -7.88
CA ALA A 39 10.29 -4.78 -7.17
C ALA A 39 8.87 -4.19 -7.11
N GLU A 40 8.12 -4.25 -8.21
CA GLU A 40 6.70 -3.89 -8.25
C GLU A 40 5.88 -4.72 -7.26
N MET A 41 6.09 -6.04 -7.24
CA MET A 41 5.39 -6.94 -6.32
C MET A 41 5.78 -6.68 -4.85
N ALA A 42 7.06 -6.39 -4.58
CA ALA A 42 7.58 -6.03 -3.27
C ALA A 42 6.88 -4.78 -2.72
N LEU A 43 6.86 -3.70 -3.50
CA LEU A 43 6.25 -2.43 -3.11
C LEU A 43 4.74 -2.56 -2.91
N ASN A 44 4.04 -3.33 -3.75
CA ASN A 44 2.60 -3.54 -3.60
C ASN A 44 2.26 -4.36 -2.35
N LYS A 45 3.01 -5.44 -2.03
CA LYS A 45 2.81 -6.18 -0.76
C LYS A 45 3.16 -5.34 0.47
N LEU A 46 4.20 -4.52 0.40
CA LEU A 46 4.61 -3.59 1.46
C LEU A 46 3.50 -2.57 1.76
N ASN A 47 2.94 -1.93 0.72
CA ASN A 47 1.83 -0.99 0.88
C ASN A 47 0.54 -1.66 1.37
N ALA A 48 0.26 -2.91 0.96
CA ALA A 48 -0.89 -3.68 1.45
C ALA A 48 -0.74 -4.10 2.93
N HIS A 49 0.46 -4.48 3.35
CA HIS A 49 0.76 -4.87 4.73
C HIS A 49 0.48 -3.72 5.72
N ARG A 50 0.97 -2.52 5.38
CA ARG A 50 0.88 -1.31 6.21
C ARG A 50 -0.57 -0.93 6.56
N LYS A 51 -0.72 -0.37 7.76
CA LYS A 51 -2.01 0.14 8.30
C LYS A 51 -2.09 1.67 8.36
N GLU A 52 -0.94 2.35 8.33
CA GLU A 52 -0.83 3.81 8.53
C GLU A 52 0.09 4.51 7.52
N GLY A 53 -0.12 5.83 7.40
CA GLY A 53 0.58 6.69 6.44
C GLY A 53 0.11 6.48 5.01
N TYR A 54 0.91 6.94 4.06
CA TYR A 54 0.54 7.00 2.65
C TYR A 54 1.19 5.91 1.81
N VAL A 55 0.53 5.52 0.71
CA VAL A 55 1.03 4.57 -0.28
C VAL A 55 2.29 5.14 -0.92
N LEU A 56 3.34 4.32 -0.99
CA LEU A 56 4.62 4.65 -1.62
C LEU A 56 4.62 4.20 -3.08
N GLY A 57 5.03 5.08 -3.99
CA GLY A 57 5.32 4.79 -5.40
C GLY A 57 6.81 4.55 -5.64
N LEU A 58 7.14 3.82 -6.70
CA LEU A 58 8.51 3.47 -7.07
C LEU A 58 9.16 4.59 -7.89
N GLN A 59 10.28 5.15 -7.43
CA GLN A 59 11.05 6.11 -8.21
C GLN A 59 12.08 5.40 -9.11
N ARG A 60 12.88 4.51 -8.54
CA ARG A 60 13.79 3.59 -9.26
C ARG A 60 14.20 2.42 -8.36
N ILE A 61 14.76 1.38 -8.98
CA ILE A 61 15.40 0.28 -8.25
C ILE A 61 16.86 0.70 -8.03
N PHE A 62 17.24 0.92 -6.78
CA PHE A 62 18.53 1.50 -6.42
C PHE A 62 19.64 0.44 -6.38
N ASP A 63 19.35 -0.73 -5.81
CA ASP A 63 20.26 -1.88 -5.75
C ASP A 63 19.46 -3.19 -5.66
N VAL A 64 20.04 -4.31 -6.09
CA VAL A 64 19.40 -5.63 -6.04
C VAL A 64 20.42 -6.76 -5.85
N HIS A 65 20.17 -7.63 -4.88
CA HIS A 65 20.84 -8.93 -4.80
C HIS A 65 19.80 -10.05 -4.98
N GLU A 66 20.17 -11.13 -5.66
CA GLU A 66 19.30 -12.27 -5.93
C GLU A 66 19.96 -13.58 -5.50
N ILE A 67 19.22 -14.43 -4.78
CA ILE A 67 19.56 -15.84 -4.55
C ILE A 67 18.60 -16.67 -5.42
N LEU A 68 19.14 -17.43 -6.37
CA LEU A 68 18.38 -18.32 -7.24
C LEU A 68 17.89 -19.58 -6.53
N GLU A 69 16.88 -20.23 -7.14
CA GLU A 69 16.31 -21.53 -6.77
C GLU A 69 15.70 -21.63 -5.36
N TRP A 70 15.66 -20.52 -4.61
CA TRP A 70 15.06 -20.42 -3.29
C TRP A 70 13.59 -20.85 -3.30
N MET A 71 13.31 -22.03 -2.73
CA MET A 71 11.98 -22.66 -2.72
C MET A 71 11.30 -22.65 -4.09
N GLY A 72 12.05 -22.93 -5.17
CA GLY A 72 11.52 -22.99 -6.54
C GLY A 72 11.24 -21.63 -7.20
N GLY A 73 11.72 -20.53 -6.63
CA GLY A 73 11.74 -19.20 -7.24
C GLY A 73 13.08 -18.51 -7.02
N SER A 74 13.07 -17.18 -6.94
CA SER A 74 14.21 -16.40 -6.47
C SER A 74 13.88 -15.69 -5.16
N LEU A 75 14.88 -15.50 -4.30
CA LEU A 75 14.82 -14.59 -3.15
C LEU A 75 15.55 -13.29 -3.51
N PHE A 76 14.82 -12.18 -3.53
CA PHE A 76 15.34 -10.86 -3.84
C PHE A 76 15.50 -10.01 -2.58
N TYR A 77 16.63 -9.32 -2.53
CA TYR A 77 16.96 -8.26 -1.58
C TYR A 77 17.03 -6.97 -2.39
N VAL A 78 15.95 -6.19 -2.35
CA VAL A 78 15.80 -5.01 -3.22
C VAL A 78 15.87 -3.74 -2.39
N THR A 79 16.73 -2.81 -2.80
CA THR A 79 16.72 -1.43 -2.31
C THR A 79 15.95 -0.59 -3.32
N LEU A 80 14.81 -0.04 -2.90
CA LEU A 80 13.92 0.78 -3.73
C LEU A 80 14.06 2.25 -3.34
N ASP A 81 14.27 3.14 -4.31
CA ASP A 81 14.04 4.58 -4.10
C ASP A 81 12.53 4.84 -4.25
N VAL A 82 11.92 5.49 -3.26
CA VAL A 82 10.46 5.59 -3.12
C VAL A 82 9.98 7.01 -2.84
N LEU A 83 8.75 7.28 -3.29
CA LEU A 83 8.07 8.57 -3.23
C LEU A 83 6.69 8.42 -2.59
N GLU A 84 6.29 9.40 -1.78
CA GLU A 84 4.96 9.38 -1.16
C GLU A 84 3.87 9.90 -2.12
N THR A 85 2.74 9.18 -2.17
CA THR A 85 1.56 9.56 -2.95
C THR A 85 0.51 10.31 -2.11
N GLU A 86 -0.54 10.78 -2.77
CA GLU A 86 -1.73 11.36 -2.13
C GLU A 86 -2.68 10.33 -1.48
N CYS A 87 -2.46 9.01 -1.67
CA CYS A 87 -3.33 7.95 -1.13
C CYS A 87 -2.90 7.50 0.28
N HIS A 88 -3.82 7.50 1.24
CA HIS A 88 -3.59 6.82 2.53
C HIS A 88 -3.64 5.28 2.36
N VAL A 89 -2.81 4.49 3.05
CA VAL A 89 -2.72 3.01 2.81
C VAL A 89 -4.02 2.26 3.09
N LYS A 90 -4.90 2.79 3.94
CA LYS A 90 -6.25 2.23 4.18
C LYS A 90 -7.17 2.30 2.93
N SER A 91 -6.84 3.11 1.92
CA SER A 91 -7.58 3.14 0.65
C SER A 91 -7.39 1.90 -0.24
N ARG A 92 -6.38 1.07 0.04
CA ARG A 92 -6.05 -0.18 -0.69
C ARG A 92 -5.74 -0.05 -2.19
N LYS A 93 -5.65 1.16 -2.72
CA LYS A 93 -5.21 1.45 -4.09
C LYS A 93 -3.77 1.01 -4.35
N LEU A 94 -3.51 0.57 -5.58
CA LEU A 94 -2.15 0.41 -6.09
C LEU A 94 -1.50 1.79 -6.30
N TRP A 95 -0.18 1.87 -6.14
CA TRP A 95 0.52 3.17 -6.19
C TRP A 95 0.37 3.90 -7.54
N LYS A 96 0.13 3.16 -8.64
CA LYS A 96 -0.12 3.71 -9.98
C LYS A 96 -1.49 4.38 -10.15
N GLU A 97 -2.44 4.10 -9.26
CA GLU A 97 -3.73 4.81 -9.19
C GLU A 97 -3.64 6.11 -8.39
N CYS A 98 -2.48 6.39 -7.79
CA CYS A 98 -2.30 7.40 -6.76
C CYS A 98 -1.36 8.49 -7.27
N LYS A 99 -1.85 9.73 -7.35
CA LYS A 99 -1.02 10.87 -7.73
C LYS A 99 0.19 10.96 -6.80
N ILE A 100 1.38 10.98 -7.40
CA ILE A 100 2.64 11.30 -6.73
C ILE A 100 2.59 12.76 -6.28
N ARG A 101 3.07 13.02 -5.07
CA ARG A 101 3.13 14.37 -4.52
C ARG A 101 4.24 15.20 -5.16
N ASP A 102 3.95 16.46 -5.36
CA ASP A 102 4.89 17.48 -5.84
C ASP A 102 6.08 17.67 -4.85
N ALA A 103 7.18 18.29 -5.29
CA ALA A 103 8.42 18.34 -4.50
C ALA A 103 8.25 19.00 -3.10
N HIS A 104 7.38 20.01 -2.99
CA HIS A 104 7.05 20.69 -1.72
C HIS A 104 6.07 19.90 -0.83
N GLU A 105 5.45 18.86 -1.39
CA GLU A 105 4.38 18.08 -0.80
C GLU A 105 4.87 16.70 -0.30
N THR A 106 5.84 16.11 -1.00
CA THR A 106 6.26 14.71 -0.86
C THR A 106 7.22 14.46 0.30
N VAL A 107 7.25 13.20 0.76
CA VAL A 107 8.42 12.64 1.45
C VAL A 107 9.00 11.54 0.58
N TYR A 108 10.32 11.44 0.57
CA TYR A 108 11.08 10.56 -0.29
C TYR A 108 12.14 9.83 0.51
N GLY A 109 12.67 8.74 -0.03
CA GLY A 109 13.77 8.03 0.59
C GLY A 109 13.92 6.64 0.01
N GLN A 110 14.33 5.70 0.86
CA GLN A 110 14.68 4.34 0.43
C GLN A 110 13.95 3.29 1.26
N CYS A 111 13.65 2.14 0.65
CA CYS A 111 13.15 0.94 1.33
C CYS A 111 14.07 -0.26 1.00
N LYS A 112 14.60 -0.93 2.03
CA LYS A 112 15.13 -2.29 1.90
C LYS A 112 13.97 -3.27 2.02
N VAL A 113 13.82 -4.20 1.08
CA VAL A 113 12.72 -5.18 1.06
C VAL A 113 13.24 -6.58 0.72
N ILE A 114 12.79 -7.60 1.47
CA ILE A 114 13.08 -9.01 1.19
C ILE A 114 11.81 -9.71 0.68
N ILE A 115 11.85 -10.26 -0.53
CA ILE A 115 10.73 -10.92 -1.19
C ILE A 115 11.15 -12.22 -1.89
N HIS A 116 10.41 -13.30 -1.69
CA HIS A 116 10.43 -14.44 -2.61
C HIS A 116 9.46 -14.20 -3.77
N PHE A 117 9.95 -14.40 -4.99
CA PHE A 117 9.19 -14.25 -6.22
C PHE A 117 9.56 -15.35 -7.21
N ASN A 118 8.57 -16.11 -7.68
CA ASN A 118 8.75 -17.11 -8.73
C ASN A 118 8.08 -16.62 -10.02
N LYS A 119 8.87 -16.26 -11.04
CA LYS A 119 8.35 -15.75 -12.33
C LYS A 119 7.44 -16.72 -13.10
N ASN A 120 7.43 -18.00 -12.74
CA ASN A 120 6.62 -19.04 -13.38
C ASN A 120 5.28 -19.29 -12.65
N SER A 121 4.92 -18.46 -11.66
CA SER A 121 3.68 -18.61 -10.87
C SER A 121 3.25 -17.28 -10.24
N ASP A 122 1.99 -17.11 -9.89
CA ASP A 122 1.55 -15.93 -9.11
C ASP A 122 2.05 -15.94 -7.65
N HIS A 123 2.70 -17.03 -7.20
CA HIS A 123 3.18 -17.15 -5.83
C HIS A 123 4.37 -16.22 -5.55
N SER A 124 4.18 -15.38 -4.55
CA SER A 124 5.17 -14.40 -4.09
C SER A 124 4.94 -14.06 -2.62
N GLN A 125 6.00 -14.03 -1.82
CA GLN A 125 5.94 -13.85 -0.37
C GLN A 125 6.85 -12.70 0.07
N LEU A 126 6.26 -11.66 0.65
CA LEU A 126 7.00 -10.62 1.38
C LEU A 126 7.46 -11.20 2.73
N TYR A 127 8.71 -10.95 3.11
CA TYR A 127 9.26 -11.38 4.39
C TYR A 127 9.49 -10.22 5.36
N SER A 128 10.14 -9.16 4.89
CA SER A 128 10.43 -7.99 5.72
C SER A 128 10.64 -6.74 4.88
N TYR A 129 10.53 -5.58 5.53
CA TYR A 129 10.96 -4.31 4.95
C TYR A 129 11.36 -3.30 6.04
N ASP A 130 12.35 -2.46 5.75
CA ASP A 130 12.60 -1.22 6.49
C ASP A 130 12.72 -0.05 5.51
N CYS A 131 11.88 0.97 5.71
CA CYS A 131 11.83 2.17 4.89
C CYS A 131 12.23 3.39 5.69
N VAL A 132 13.12 4.21 5.14
CA VAL A 132 13.58 5.46 5.75
C VAL A 132 13.33 6.61 4.78
N LEU A 133 12.51 7.57 5.21
CA LEU A 133 11.99 8.69 4.43
C LEU A 133 12.31 10.03 5.10
N ARG A 134 12.36 11.13 4.32
CA ARG A 134 12.38 12.53 4.78
C ARG A 134 11.61 13.42 3.81
N PRO A 135 11.04 14.55 4.25
CA PRO A 135 10.73 15.66 3.36
C PRO A 135 12.03 16.36 2.91
N LEU A 136 11.97 17.09 1.79
CA LEU A 136 13.03 18.04 1.44
C LEU A 136 13.14 19.13 2.52
N SER A 137 14.36 19.57 2.83
CA SER A 137 14.56 20.69 3.75
C SER A 137 13.92 21.97 3.22
N SER A 138 13.32 22.77 4.12
CA SER A 138 12.67 24.04 3.75
C SER A 138 13.63 25.01 3.05
N THR A 139 14.93 24.97 3.38
CA THR A 139 15.99 25.75 2.72
C THR A 139 16.30 25.28 1.29
N ALA A 140 16.14 23.97 0.99
CA ALA A 140 16.21 23.48 -0.38
C ALA A 140 14.93 23.84 -1.14
N MET A 141 13.76 23.67 -0.50
CA MET A 141 12.47 23.97 -1.11
C MET A 141 12.32 25.45 -1.48
N ALA A 142 12.71 26.37 -0.59
CA ALA A 142 12.66 27.82 -0.86
C ALA A 142 13.57 28.28 -2.01
N LYS A 143 14.51 27.45 -2.50
CA LYS A 143 15.29 27.72 -3.72
C LYS A 143 14.60 27.25 -5.00
N ILE A 144 13.68 26.30 -4.88
CA ILE A 144 12.93 25.69 -5.99
C ILE A 144 11.58 26.40 -6.16
N CYS A 145 10.91 26.68 -5.05
CA CYS A 145 9.61 27.34 -4.98
C CYS A 145 9.54 28.17 -3.67
N PRO A 146 9.88 29.46 -3.69
CA PRO A 146 9.83 30.33 -2.51
C PRO A 146 8.45 30.43 -1.88
N ASP A 147 7.40 30.45 -2.71
CA ASP A 147 6.01 30.68 -2.30
C ASP A 147 5.22 29.39 -1.99
N CYS A 148 5.83 28.21 -2.11
CA CYS A 148 5.13 26.94 -1.88
C CYS A 148 4.76 26.74 -0.39
N PRO A 149 3.63 26.05 -0.08
CA PRO A 149 3.25 25.76 1.29
C PRO A 149 4.36 25.04 2.08
N THR A 150 4.77 25.63 3.21
CA THR A 150 5.79 25.06 4.10
C THR A 150 5.18 23.98 5.00
N PRO A 151 5.87 22.84 5.23
CA PRO A 151 5.45 21.86 6.24
C PRO A 151 5.31 22.48 7.64
N GLY A 152 4.25 22.10 8.35
CA GLY A 152 4.05 22.37 9.79
C GLY A 152 3.92 21.06 10.57
N ASP A 153 3.94 21.11 11.90
CA ASP A 153 3.78 19.91 12.74
C ASP A 153 2.28 19.58 12.89
N PRO A 154 1.80 18.38 12.47
CA PRO A 154 0.39 18.00 12.58
C PRO A 154 -0.19 17.98 14.01
N SER A 155 0.64 18.11 15.05
CA SER A 155 0.21 18.24 16.44
C SER A 155 -0.11 19.68 16.89
N GLU A 156 0.26 20.71 16.10
CA GLU A 156 -0.05 22.10 16.47
C GLU A 156 -1.56 22.39 16.43
N ALA A 157 -2.04 23.13 17.45
CA ALA A 157 -3.46 23.45 17.62
C ALA A 157 -4.09 24.06 16.37
N THR A 158 -3.39 24.96 15.68
CA THR A 158 -3.84 25.63 14.45
C THR A 158 -4.23 24.66 13.33
N PHE A 159 -3.59 23.48 13.22
CA PHE A 159 -3.95 22.48 12.23
C PHE A 159 -5.12 21.61 12.69
N TRP A 160 -5.25 21.33 13.99
CA TRP A 160 -6.44 20.71 14.55
C TRP A 160 -7.68 21.60 14.45
N GLU A 161 -7.54 22.92 14.66
CA GLU A 161 -8.57 23.93 14.40
C GLU A 161 -8.96 23.95 12.92
N THR A 162 -7.97 23.98 12.01
CA THR A 162 -8.19 23.93 10.55
C THR A 162 -8.96 22.65 10.15
N ALA A 163 -8.58 21.49 10.68
CA ALA A 163 -9.23 20.22 10.41
C ALA A 163 -10.64 20.13 11.03
N ALA A 164 -10.85 20.71 12.22
CA ALA A 164 -12.15 20.77 12.87
C ALA A 164 -13.12 21.69 12.11
N GLU A 165 -12.66 22.83 11.61
CA GLU A 165 -13.48 23.74 10.80
C GLU A 165 -13.81 23.12 9.42
N SER A 166 -12.85 22.48 8.74
CA SER A 166 -13.13 21.79 7.48
C SER A 166 -14.04 20.56 7.67
N LEU A 167 -13.93 19.83 8.79
CA LEU A 167 -14.85 18.75 9.11
C LEU A 167 -16.24 19.25 9.52
N ALA A 168 -16.35 20.38 10.22
CA ALA A 168 -17.64 21.00 10.52
C ALA A 168 -18.41 21.35 9.23
N LYS A 169 -17.71 21.91 8.24
CA LYS A 169 -18.26 22.13 6.88
C LYS A 169 -18.73 20.82 6.24
N PHE A 170 -17.90 19.77 6.24
CA PHE A 170 -18.29 18.47 5.67
C PHE A 170 -19.49 17.84 6.38
N ASN A 171 -19.54 17.89 7.71
CA ASN A 171 -20.65 17.38 8.50
C ASN A 171 -21.95 18.15 8.23
N ALA A 172 -21.88 19.47 7.99
CA ALA A 172 -23.05 20.28 7.64
C ALA A 172 -23.55 20.07 6.20
N GLU A 173 -22.64 19.93 5.22
CA GLU A 173 -22.98 19.96 3.79
C GLU A 173 -23.15 18.57 3.15
N SER A 174 -22.73 17.49 3.81
CA SER A 174 -22.85 16.12 3.29
C SER A 174 -24.22 15.49 3.51
N ASN A 175 -24.53 14.43 2.75
CA ASN A 175 -25.79 13.68 2.85
C ASN A 175 -25.74 12.45 3.79
N HIS A 176 -24.62 12.18 4.46
CA HIS A 176 -24.55 11.06 5.42
C HIS A 176 -25.47 11.31 6.62
N VAL A 177 -26.01 10.21 7.18
CA VAL A 177 -27.00 10.21 8.28
C VAL A 177 -26.36 10.56 9.62
N HIS A 178 -25.12 10.12 9.85
CA HIS A 178 -24.37 10.36 11.08
C HIS A 178 -23.34 11.49 10.95
N TYR A 179 -22.89 12.00 12.10
CA TYR A 179 -21.70 12.84 12.17
C TYR A 179 -20.42 12.01 12.07
N PHE A 180 -19.39 12.57 11.44
CA PHE A 180 -18.02 12.08 11.48
C PHE A 180 -17.19 12.87 12.50
N THR A 181 -16.20 12.20 13.10
CA THR A 181 -15.16 12.83 13.93
C THR A 181 -13.76 12.63 13.33
N ILE A 182 -12.82 13.49 13.71
CA ILE A 182 -11.39 13.34 13.37
C ILE A 182 -10.81 12.19 14.21
N LEU A 183 -10.00 11.33 13.59
CA LEU A 183 -9.13 10.38 14.29
C LEU A 183 -7.72 10.93 14.47
N ASN A 184 -7.09 11.41 13.38
CA ASN A 184 -5.74 11.95 13.41
C ASN A 184 -5.50 12.94 12.25
N VAL A 185 -4.79 14.04 12.50
CA VAL A 185 -4.25 14.93 11.48
C VAL A 185 -2.93 14.32 10.98
N THR A 186 -2.91 13.89 9.71
CA THR A 186 -1.81 13.12 9.11
C THR A 186 -0.83 13.96 8.31
N LYS A 187 -1.23 15.16 7.83
CA LYS A 187 -0.33 16.18 7.27
C LYS A 187 -0.83 17.59 7.59
N ALA A 188 0.12 18.51 7.70
CA ALA A 188 -0.09 19.93 7.96
C ALA A 188 0.87 20.78 7.12
N ARG A 189 0.38 21.85 6.50
CA ARG A 189 1.19 22.90 5.82
C ARG A 189 0.55 24.27 5.98
N SER A 190 1.37 25.31 5.95
CA SER A 190 0.93 26.70 5.93
C SER A 190 1.52 27.45 4.75
N GLN A 191 0.82 28.48 4.27
CA GLN A 191 1.23 29.35 3.18
C GLN A 191 0.72 30.77 3.44
N TRP A 192 1.36 31.78 2.86
CA TRP A 192 0.92 33.17 2.96
C TRP A 192 0.96 33.84 1.59
N VAL A 193 -0.19 33.88 0.90
CA VAL A 193 -0.32 34.52 -0.42
C VAL A 193 -1.27 35.72 -0.30
N ILE A 194 -2.59 35.48 -0.32
CA ILE A 194 -3.62 36.50 -0.10
C ILE A 194 -3.90 36.75 1.41
N GLY A 195 -3.07 36.17 2.29
CA GLY A 195 -3.26 36.07 3.73
C GLY A 195 -2.89 34.66 4.24
N PRO A 196 -2.97 34.42 5.57
CA PRO A 196 -2.61 33.13 6.16
C PRO A 196 -3.56 32.02 5.72
N SER A 197 -2.97 30.97 5.16
CA SER A 197 -3.62 29.78 4.60
C SER A 197 -3.06 28.53 5.28
N ASN A 198 -3.93 27.69 5.83
CA ASN A 198 -3.55 26.39 6.41
C ASN A 198 -4.19 25.28 5.61
N PHE A 199 -3.43 24.21 5.38
CA PHE A 199 -3.81 23.03 4.61
C PHE A 199 -3.53 21.79 5.44
N VAL A 200 -4.51 20.89 5.52
CA VAL A 200 -4.43 19.70 6.35
C VAL A 200 -4.94 18.48 5.59
N GLU A 201 -4.34 17.33 5.89
CA GLU A 201 -4.94 16.04 5.58
C GLU A 201 -5.15 15.28 6.87
N TYR A 202 -6.35 14.74 7.08
CA TYR A 202 -6.73 14.09 8.33
C TYR A 202 -7.65 12.91 8.07
N THR A 203 -7.58 11.90 8.94
CA THR A 203 -8.45 10.73 8.87
C THR A 203 -9.70 10.92 9.72
N ILE A 204 -10.83 10.40 9.23
CA ILE A 204 -12.16 10.48 9.87
C ILE A 204 -12.79 9.11 10.05
N GLN A 205 -13.71 9.00 11.01
CA GLN A 205 -14.57 7.84 11.22
C GLN A 205 -15.99 8.28 11.64
N GLU A 206 -16.98 7.50 11.22
CA GLU A 206 -18.38 7.68 11.52
C GLU A 206 -18.71 7.44 13.02
N THR A 207 -19.68 8.19 13.53
CA THR A 207 -20.12 8.12 14.93
C THR A 207 -21.57 7.65 15.04
N ALA A 208 -21.99 7.21 16.23
CA ALA A 208 -23.39 6.84 16.48
C ALA A 208 -24.36 8.04 16.59
N CYS A 209 -23.88 9.29 16.44
CA CYS A 209 -24.71 10.49 16.53
C CYS A 209 -25.37 10.83 15.19
N LEU A 210 -26.70 10.83 15.17
CA LEU A 210 -27.51 11.25 14.02
C LEU A 210 -27.42 12.76 13.79
N LYS A 211 -27.24 13.19 12.53
CA LYS A 211 -27.28 14.62 12.14
C LYS A 211 -28.65 15.28 12.28
N SER A 212 -29.72 14.49 12.38
CA SER A 212 -31.07 14.97 12.71
C SER A 212 -31.24 15.38 14.18
N GLN A 213 -30.27 15.07 15.04
CA GLN A 213 -30.26 15.43 16.46
C GLN A 213 -29.04 16.31 16.75
N PRO A 214 -29.18 17.64 16.85
CA PRO A 214 -28.04 18.55 17.00
C PRO A 214 -27.21 18.26 18.27
N VAL A 215 -25.94 17.87 18.10
CA VAL A 215 -25.01 17.59 19.21
C VAL A 215 -24.05 18.76 19.39
N SER A 216 -23.93 19.26 20.62
CA SER A 216 -23.08 20.42 20.93
C SER A 216 -21.57 20.16 20.85
N ILE A 217 -21.13 18.89 21.01
CA ILE A 217 -19.73 18.48 20.90
C ILE A 217 -19.65 17.12 20.20
N ILE A 218 -19.44 17.13 18.87
CA ILE A 218 -19.35 15.91 18.04
C ILE A 218 -18.24 14.96 18.52
N ALA A 219 -17.13 15.49 19.04
CA ALA A 219 -16.03 14.69 19.59
C ALA A 219 -16.39 13.87 20.85
N LYS A 220 -17.61 14.00 21.40
CA LYS A 220 -18.14 13.15 22.48
C LYS A 220 -19.04 12.02 21.97
N CYS A 221 -19.32 11.97 20.67
CA CYS A 221 -20.12 10.92 20.06
C CYS A 221 -19.35 9.58 20.03
N PRO A 222 -19.95 8.46 20.46
CA PRO A 222 -19.33 7.15 20.32
C PRO A 222 -18.99 6.86 18.86
N LEU A 223 -17.81 6.32 18.59
CA LEU A 223 -17.48 5.79 17.26
C LEU A 223 -18.38 4.59 16.94
N LEU A 224 -18.80 4.45 15.68
CA LEU A 224 -19.38 3.19 15.21
C LEU A 224 -18.28 2.09 15.13
N PRO A 225 -18.64 0.80 15.25
CA PRO A 225 -17.69 -0.31 15.15
C PRO A 225 -16.86 -0.25 13.86
N PRO A 226 -15.52 -0.43 13.87
CA PRO A 226 -14.67 -0.22 12.69
C PRO A 226 -14.93 -1.13 11.47
N ASN A 227 -15.75 -2.18 11.63
CA ASN A 227 -16.22 -3.05 10.56
C ASN A 227 -17.49 -2.53 9.87
N THR A 228 -18.30 -1.70 10.53
CA THR A 228 -19.54 -1.13 9.97
C THR A 228 -19.46 0.38 9.74
N ALA A 229 -18.63 1.10 10.49
CA ALA A 229 -18.43 2.54 10.36
C ALA A 229 -17.82 2.91 9.00
N GLU A 230 -18.34 3.94 8.34
CA GLU A 230 -17.60 4.61 7.29
C GLU A 230 -16.33 5.28 7.86
N ALA A 231 -15.23 5.20 7.13
CA ALA A 231 -13.96 5.85 7.50
C ALA A 231 -13.24 6.35 6.24
N GLY A 232 -12.45 7.42 6.36
CA GLY A 232 -11.84 8.06 5.19
C GLY A 232 -10.67 9.00 5.48
N LEU A 233 -10.11 9.57 4.42
CA LEU A 233 -9.16 10.67 4.45
C LEU A 233 -9.83 11.93 3.90
N CYS A 234 -9.80 13.02 4.67
CA CYS A 234 -10.19 14.34 4.21
C CYS A 234 -8.96 15.20 3.93
N LYS A 235 -9.01 15.98 2.85
CA LYS A 235 -8.16 17.15 2.63
C LYS A 235 -8.98 18.40 2.95
N GLY A 236 -8.48 19.25 3.83
CA GLY A 236 -9.14 20.48 4.25
C GLY A 236 -8.22 21.68 4.13
N SER A 237 -8.80 22.88 3.97
CA SER A 237 -8.05 24.12 4.11
C SER A 237 -8.89 25.25 4.70
N VAL A 238 -8.20 26.17 5.38
CA VAL A 238 -8.74 27.44 5.86
C VAL A 238 -7.85 28.56 5.34
N VAL A 239 -8.42 29.48 4.55
CA VAL A 239 -7.72 30.61 3.92
C VAL A 239 -8.35 31.92 4.38
N ASN A 240 -7.60 32.74 5.09
CA ASN A 240 -8.07 34.04 5.58
C ASN A 240 -7.64 35.15 4.61
N SER A 241 -8.49 35.46 3.62
CA SER A 241 -8.19 36.45 2.59
C SER A 241 -8.23 37.86 3.15
N ARG A 242 -7.08 38.55 3.09
CA ARG A 242 -6.90 39.98 3.40
C ARG A 242 -7.30 40.90 2.26
N ILE A 243 -7.54 40.34 1.07
CA ILE A 243 -8.03 41.10 -0.10
C ILE A 243 -9.55 41.21 -0.03
N GLU A 244 -10.22 40.13 0.34
CA GLU A 244 -11.69 40.04 0.38
C GLU A 244 -12.27 40.14 1.79
N ASN A 245 -11.40 40.30 2.81
CA ASN A 245 -11.74 40.36 4.24
C ASN A 245 -12.67 39.23 4.71
N ARG A 246 -12.49 38.02 4.15
CA ARG A 246 -13.30 36.83 4.47
C ARG A 246 -12.45 35.56 4.60
N LYS A 247 -12.95 34.64 5.40
CA LYS A 247 -12.42 33.29 5.56
C LYS A 247 -13.08 32.35 4.54
N PHE A 248 -12.27 31.59 3.82
CA PHE A 248 -12.70 30.47 3.00
C PHE A 248 -12.37 29.16 3.71
N VAL A 249 -13.31 28.21 3.67
CA VAL A 249 -13.12 26.85 4.16
C VAL A 249 -13.37 25.90 3.01
N THR A 250 -12.43 25.02 2.72
CA THR A 250 -12.61 23.95 1.73
C THR A 250 -12.42 22.59 2.39
N VAL A 251 -13.13 21.58 1.88
CA VAL A 251 -13.01 20.20 2.34
C VAL A 251 -13.35 19.24 1.21
N LYS A 252 -12.60 18.15 1.11
CA LYS A 252 -12.88 17.02 0.21
C LYS A 252 -12.48 15.72 0.90
N CYS A 253 -13.44 14.84 1.13
CA CYS A 253 -13.22 13.55 1.79
C CYS A 253 -13.30 12.39 0.79
N HIS A 254 -12.46 11.38 1.02
CA HIS A 254 -12.39 10.14 0.26
C HIS A 254 -12.46 8.96 1.23
N PHE A 255 -13.53 8.17 1.13
CA PHE A 255 -13.77 7.02 1.98
C PHE A 255 -12.89 5.81 1.60
N PHE A 256 -12.57 5.00 2.60
CA PHE A 256 -11.87 3.74 2.45
C PHE A 256 -12.86 2.60 2.16
N PRO A 257 -12.47 1.55 1.42
CA PRO A 257 -13.34 0.40 1.22
C PRO A 257 -13.60 -0.33 2.55
N HIS A 258 -14.85 -0.74 2.79
CA HIS A 258 -15.16 -1.68 3.88
C HIS A 258 -14.47 -3.01 3.59
N LEU A 259 -13.57 -3.42 4.49
CA LEU A 259 -12.98 -4.75 4.44
C LEU A 259 -13.97 -5.72 5.09
N GLN A 260 -14.54 -6.61 4.28
CA GLN A 260 -15.39 -7.68 4.79
C GLN A 260 -14.60 -8.57 5.77
N PRO A 261 -15.20 -9.04 6.87
CA PRO A 261 -14.60 -10.07 7.70
C PRO A 261 -14.30 -11.32 6.85
N VAL A 262 -13.16 -11.96 7.08
CA VAL A 262 -12.89 -13.29 6.53
C VAL A 262 -13.68 -14.28 7.37
N THR A 263 -14.77 -14.83 6.82
CA THR A 263 -15.55 -15.88 7.47
C THR A 263 -14.90 -17.24 7.21
N ASP A 264 -14.32 -17.86 8.25
CA ASP A 264 -13.78 -19.23 8.17
C ASP A 264 -14.91 -20.28 8.21
N GLU A 265 -15.79 -20.26 7.20
CA GLU A 265 -16.89 -21.24 7.04
C GLU A 265 -16.49 -22.44 6.18
N GLN A 266 -15.76 -23.39 6.78
CA GLN A 266 -15.69 -24.78 6.28
C GLN A 266 -15.82 -25.80 7.41
N THR A 267 -17.07 -26.11 7.80
CA THR A 267 -17.40 -27.36 8.49
C THR A 267 -18.36 -28.18 7.61
N PRO A 268 -17.92 -29.30 7.01
CA PRO A 268 -18.79 -30.08 6.12
C PRO A 268 -19.78 -30.95 6.91
N GLN A 269 -21.08 -30.72 6.74
CA GLN A 269 -22.11 -31.70 7.11
C GLN A 269 -22.38 -32.66 5.95
N SER A 270 -22.62 -33.93 6.27
CA SER A 270 -22.70 -35.03 5.32
C SER A 270 -24.09 -35.64 5.25
N GLY A 271 -24.61 -35.77 4.03
CA GLY A 271 -25.49 -36.87 3.61
C GLY A 271 -26.98 -36.78 3.89
N SER A 272 -27.78 -36.60 2.83
CA SER A 272 -28.82 -37.58 2.45
C SER A 272 -29.32 -37.38 1.00
N GLU A 273 -29.41 -38.50 0.28
CA GLU A 273 -30.03 -38.68 -1.05
C GLU A 273 -31.50 -39.16 -0.90
N PRO A 274 -32.29 -39.40 -1.98
CA PRO A 274 -32.15 -38.98 -3.38
C PRO A 274 -33.45 -38.44 -4.05
N GLY A 275 -33.28 -37.74 -5.19
CA GLY A 275 -34.04 -37.94 -6.45
C GLY A 275 -35.55 -37.65 -6.55
N GLN A 276 -35.93 -36.85 -7.56
CA GLN A 276 -37.02 -37.17 -8.49
C GLN A 276 -36.91 -36.34 -9.78
N GLU A 277 -37.07 -36.98 -10.93
CA GLU A 277 -37.27 -36.34 -12.23
C GLU A 277 -38.78 -36.15 -12.47
N GLU A 278 -39.18 -35.11 -13.20
CA GLU A 278 -40.35 -35.22 -14.09
C GLU A 278 -40.26 -34.22 -15.25
N HIS A 279 -40.86 -34.59 -16.39
CA HIS A 279 -40.79 -33.86 -17.66
C HIS A 279 -41.74 -32.64 -17.68
N HIS A 280 -41.52 -31.73 -18.64
CA HIS A 280 -42.55 -31.40 -19.63
C HIS A 280 -41.93 -30.81 -20.91
N ASP A 281 -42.67 -30.91 -22.02
CA ASP A 281 -42.17 -30.74 -23.39
C ASP A 281 -43.19 -30.00 -24.29
N ASP A 282 -42.66 -29.32 -25.30
CA ASP A 282 -43.23 -28.71 -26.53
C ASP A 282 -44.61 -27.99 -26.57
N GLY A 283 -44.74 -26.98 -27.47
CA GLY A 283 -46.05 -26.36 -27.79
C GLY A 283 -46.05 -24.96 -28.43
N GLU A 284 -46.11 -24.87 -29.77
CA GLU A 284 -46.17 -23.62 -30.55
C GLU A 284 -47.43 -22.73 -30.32
N ARG A 285 -47.32 -21.40 -30.55
CA ARG A 285 -47.89 -20.73 -31.77
C ARG A 285 -47.73 -19.20 -31.91
N HIS A 286 -46.93 -18.82 -32.92
CA HIS A 286 -47.28 -18.01 -34.12
C HIS A 286 -48.07 -16.66 -34.09
N ARG A 287 -47.56 -15.74 -34.96
CA ARG A 287 -48.23 -14.68 -35.78
C ARG A 287 -48.54 -13.33 -35.09
N ASN A 288 -48.51 -12.16 -35.78
CA ASN A 288 -48.18 -11.88 -37.18
C ASN A 288 -47.61 -10.45 -37.46
N TYR A 289 -47.17 -10.24 -38.70
CA TYR A 289 -46.76 -8.94 -39.29
C TYR A 289 -47.85 -7.85 -39.29
N HIS A 290 -47.42 -6.58 -39.37
CA HIS A 290 -48.22 -5.42 -39.78
C HIS A 290 -47.69 -4.79 -41.07
N GLU A 291 -48.59 -4.24 -41.90
CA GLU A 291 -48.25 -3.54 -43.15
C GLU A 291 -48.71 -2.06 -43.15
N LYS A 292 -47.95 -1.24 -43.89
CA LYS A 292 -48.13 0.15 -44.35
C LYS A 292 -49.48 0.85 -44.03
N ASN A 293 -49.37 2.12 -43.62
CA ASN A 293 -49.73 3.20 -44.55
C ASN A 293 -48.94 4.51 -44.32
N ARG A 294 -48.90 5.39 -45.32
CA ARG A 294 -48.21 6.71 -45.28
C ARG A 294 -49.07 7.78 -45.94
N HIS A 295 -48.99 9.01 -45.44
CA HIS A 295 -49.45 10.23 -46.14
C HIS A 295 -48.41 11.35 -46.04
N HIS A 296 -48.42 12.24 -47.05
CA HIS A 296 -47.54 13.40 -47.27
C HIS A 296 -48.39 14.50 -47.93
N HIS A 297 -48.04 15.79 -47.99
CA HIS A 297 -46.77 16.49 -47.75
C HIS A 297 -46.88 17.44 -46.51
N GLN A 298 -46.17 18.55 -46.27
CA GLN A 298 -45.30 19.43 -47.09
C GLN A 298 -44.25 20.16 -46.22
N HIS A 299 -43.48 21.08 -46.83
CA HIS A 299 -42.15 21.49 -46.37
C HIS A 299 -42.01 22.98 -46.05
N SER A 300 -41.13 23.29 -45.10
CA SER A 300 -40.24 24.46 -45.18
C SER A 300 -38.92 24.20 -44.42
N HIS A 301 -37.85 24.80 -44.92
CA HIS A 301 -36.44 24.66 -44.52
C HIS A 301 -35.73 26.02 -44.82
N PRO A 302 -34.47 26.27 -44.40
CA PRO A 302 -33.64 25.59 -43.40
C PRO A 302 -33.06 26.56 -42.34
N HIS A 303 -32.41 26.02 -41.31
CA HIS A 303 -31.11 26.53 -40.87
C HIS A 303 -30.21 25.34 -40.51
N HIS A 304 -28.93 25.43 -40.89
CA HIS A 304 -27.97 24.33 -40.83
C HIS A 304 -26.80 24.73 -39.93
N HIS A 305 -26.49 23.93 -38.91
CA HIS A 305 -25.11 23.71 -38.48
C HIS A 305 -24.92 22.22 -38.18
N LYS A 306 -23.71 21.70 -38.47
CA LYS A 306 -23.41 20.27 -38.40
C LYS A 306 -22.80 19.91 -37.05
N HIS A 307 -23.31 18.86 -36.41
CA HIS A 307 -22.51 18.09 -35.47
C HIS A 307 -21.58 17.17 -36.28
N HIS A 308 -20.27 17.32 -36.12
CA HIS A 308 -19.30 16.33 -36.59
C HIS A 308 -19.08 15.28 -35.49
N GLY A 309 -19.85 14.20 -35.54
CA GLY A 309 -19.56 13.00 -34.76
C GLY A 309 -18.35 12.28 -35.37
N HIS A 310 -17.26 12.16 -34.61
CA HIS A 310 -16.22 11.19 -34.93
C HIS A 310 -16.65 9.81 -34.42
N LYS A 311 -16.41 8.78 -35.24
CA LYS A 311 -16.57 7.39 -34.80
C LYS A 311 -15.55 7.11 -33.70
N HIS A 312 -16.00 6.50 -32.61
CA HIS A 312 -15.18 5.51 -31.94
C HIS A 312 -15.46 4.15 -32.59
N GLU A 313 -14.42 3.32 -32.62
CA GLU A 313 -14.45 1.98 -33.19
C GLU A 313 -14.32 1.02 -32.01
N ASP A 314 -15.45 0.47 -31.58
CA ASP A 314 -15.57 -0.30 -30.33
C ASP A 314 -14.94 -1.70 -30.49
N GLN A 315 -13.60 -1.73 -30.44
CA GLN A 315 -12.84 -2.96 -30.30
C GLN A 315 -12.83 -3.39 -28.82
N GLU A 316 -13.77 -4.29 -28.47
CA GLU A 316 -13.80 -4.96 -27.16
C GLU A 316 -12.53 -5.79 -26.95
N SER A 317 -11.54 -5.18 -26.30
CA SER A 317 -10.41 -5.90 -25.71
C SER A 317 -10.88 -6.50 -24.38
N HIS A 318 -11.18 -7.80 -24.39
CA HIS A 318 -11.52 -8.55 -23.19
C HIS A 318 -10.35 -8.58 -22.19
N TYR A 319 -10.33 -7.62 -21.28
CA TYR A 319 -9.54 -7.72 -20.04
C TYR A 319 -10.32 -8.56 -19.03
N PRO A 320 -9.74 -9.65 -18.48
CA PRO A 320 -10.44 -10.49 -17.51
C PRO A 320 -10.67 -9.72 -16.20
N HIS A 321 -11.84 -9.88 -15.61
CA HIS A 321 -12.15 -9.36 -14.28
C HIS A 321 -11.18 -9.95 -13.24
N PRO A 322 -10.74 -9.18 -12.22
CA PRO A 322 -9.93 -9.70 -11.13
C PRO A 322 -10.77 -10.64 -10.26
N SER A 323 -10.65 -11.95 -10.49
CA SER A 323 -11.30 -12.96 -9.67
C SER A 323 -10.77 -12.92 -8.24
N ALA A 324 -11.68 -12.84 -7.27
CA ALA A 324 -11.37 -12.85 -5.84
C ALA A 324 -11.00 -14.27 -5.36
N ASN A 325 -9.88 -14.79 -5.86
CA ASN A 325 -9.44 -16.15 -5.54
C ASN A 325 -8.85 -16.20 -4.13
N VAL A 326 -9.48 -17.00 -3.26
CA VAL A 326 -9.11 -17.23 -1.87
C VAL A 326 -7.68 -17.77 -1.77
N THR A 327 -6.76 -16.93 -1.27
CA THR A 327 -5.46 -17.41 -0.80
C THR A 327 -5.68 -18.30 0.42
N LYS A 328 -5.57 -19.62 0.26
CA LYS A 328 -5.53 -20.55 1.41
C LYS A 328 -4.37 -20.15 2.31
N ILE A 329 -4.69 -19.67 3.52
CA ILE A 329 -3.69 -19.29 4.51
C ILE A 329 -3.03 -20.57 5.01
N LEU A 330 -1.80 -20.83 4.56
CA LEU A 330 -1.00 -21.92 5.08
C LEU A 330 -0.55 -21.54 6.52
N PRO A 331 -0.80 -22.37 7.54
CA PRO A 331 -0.65 -21.98 8.94
C PRO A 331 0.81 -22.03 9.44
N ASP A 332 1.70 -21.28 8.78
CA ASP A 332 3.03 -20.91 9.30
C ASP A 332 3.55 -19.63 8.59
N GLN A 333 2.92 -18.49 8.88
CA GLN A 333 3.47 -17.17 8.55
C GLN A 333 3.96 -16.48 9.83
N ASN A 334 5.28 -16.48 10.02
CA ASN A 334 5.94 -15.53 10.91
C ASN A 334 5.47 -14.10 10.57
N GLU A 335 5.26 -13.28 11.61
CA GLU A 335 4.82 -11.90 11.47
C GLU A 335 5.80 -11.10 10.59
N ILE A 336 5.28 -10.42 9.56
CA ILE A 336 6.11 -9.70 8.58
C ILE A 336 6.73 -8.48 9.27
N LEU A 337 8.04 -8.57 9.56
CA LEU A 337 8.79 -7.50 10.21
C LEU A 337 8.91 -6.31 9.24
N GLY A 338 8.03 -5.31 9.45
CA GLY A 338 7.79 -4.24 8.50
C GLY A 338 7.79 -2.86 9.14
N ARG A 339 8.77 -2.02 8.81
CA ARG A 339 9.02 -0.71 9.42
C ARG A 339 9.03 0.42 8.39
N VAL A 340 8.51 1.58 8.78
CA VAL A 340 8.65 2.85 8.04
C VAL A 340 8.96 3.95 9.03
N VAL A 341 10.01 4.72 8.79
CA VAL A 341 10.42 5.88 9.59
C VAL A 341 10.47 7.13 8.71
N ILE A 342 9.80 8.19 9.15
CA ILE A 342 9.97 9.53 8.57
C ILE A 342 10.86 10.33 9.53
N TYR A 343 12.05 10.70 9.09
CA TYR A 343 12.94 11.58 9.85
C TYR A 343 12.62 13.07 9.56
N PRO A 344 13.06 14.00 10.43
CA PRO A 344 12.96 15.44 10.18
C PRO A 344 13.61 15.87 8.85
N PRO A 345 13.20 17.03 8.29
CA PRO A 345 13.81 17.59 7.08
C PRO A 345 15.32 17.77 7.24
N SER A 346 16.09 17.47 6.19
CA SER A 346 17.55 17.64 6.21
C SER A 346 18.11 18.08 4.86
N SER A 347 19.22 18.80 4.88
CA SER A 347 20.05 19.07 3.70
C SER A 347 21.02 17.91 3.40
N LYS A 348 21.18 16.94 4.33
CA LYS A 348 21.94 15.72 4.11
C LYS A 348 21.03 14.60 3.59
N HIS A 349 21.48 13.91 2.55
CA HIS A 349 20.73 12.84 1.89
C HIS A 349 20.46 11.63 2.81
N ILE A 350 19.54 10.75 2.39
CA ILE A 350 19.33 9.42 2.97
C ILE A 350 20.05 8.40 2.07
N SER A 351 21.22 7.92 2.47
CA SER A 351 21.69 6.62 1.99
C SER A 351 21.34 5.58 3.06
N LEU A 352 20.52 4.58 2.72
CA LEU A 352 20.20 3.48 3.63
C LEU A 352 21.39 2.53 3.85
N HIS A 353 22.45 2.64 3.04
CA HIS A 353 23.75 1.99 3.30
C HIS A 353 24.56 2.71 4.41
N SER A 354 24.13 3.90 4.86
CA SER A 354 24.78 4.68 5.93
C SER A 354 24.04 4.63 7.27
N LEU A 355 22.98 3.81 7.39
CA LEU A 355 22.26 3.59 8.65
C LEU A 355 22.56 2.18 9.18
N PRO A 356 22.83 2.03 10.49
CA PRO A 356 23.15 0.72 11.06
C PRO A 356 21.95 -0.22 10.97
N GLU A 357 22.20 -1.42 10.46
CA GLU A 357 21.23 -2.51 10.43
C GLU A 357 20.88 -2.93 11.87
N VAL A 358 19.59 -3.09 12.15
CA VAL A 358 19.13 -3.47 13.49
C VAL A 358 19.40 -4.96 13.69
N GLN A 359 20.31 -5.28 14.61
CA GLN A 359 20.58 -6.65 15.01
C GLN A 359 19.30 -7.30 15.58
N GLU A 360 19.02 -8.53 15.16
CA GLU A 360 17.91 -9.32 15.70
C GLU A 360 18.03 -9.46 17.23
N PRO A 361 16.91 -9.45 17.98
CA PRO A 361 16.92 -9.74 19.41
C PRO A 361 17.41 -11.17 19.66
N LYS A 362 18.69 -11.30 20.03
CA LYS A 362 19.33 -12.59 20.31
C LYS A 362 18.52 -13.35 21.38
N PRO A 363 17.99 -14.55 21.08
CA PRO A 363 17.07 -15.23 21.99
C PRO A 363 17.76 -15.61 23.30
N THR A 364 17.37 -14.95 24.39
CA THR A 364 17.83 -15.26 25.75
C THR A 364 17.23 -16.59 26.19
N SER A 365 18.08 -17.49 26.70
CA SER A 365 17.66 -18.84 27.08
C SER A 365 16.99 -18.90 28.46
N LYS A 366 16.21 -19.99 28.67
CA LYS A 366 15.41 -20.34 29.87
C LYS A 366 14.10 -19.53 29.96
N SER A 367 12.93 -20.16 30.03
CA SER A 367 12.60 -21.24 30.95
C SER A 367 12.02 -22.49 30.28
N GLY A 368 12.06 -23.63 30.97
CA GLY A 368 11.43 -24.87 30.54
C GLY A 368 10.08 -25.07 31.22
N LEU A 369 9.08 -25.53 30.46
CA LEU A 369 7.87 -26.15 31.00
C LEU A 369 7.47 -27.31 30.10
N THR A 370 7.46 -28.52 30.65
CA THR A 370 7.23 -29.75 29.88
C THR A 370 5.76 -29.92 29.56
N SER A 371 5.39 -29.93 28.27
CA SER A 371 4.11 -30.45 27.81
C SER A 371 4.35 -31.73 27.04
N GLN A 372 3.71 -32.83 27.45
CA GLN A 372 3.74 -34.09 26.73
C GLN A 372 2.60 -34.10 25.71
N PHE A 373 2.94 -34.15 24.43
CA PHE A 373 2.04 -34.57 23.37
C PHE A 373 2.70 -35.70 22.58
N GLU A 374 1.97 -36.78 22.37
CA GLU A 374 2.48 -37.97 21.70
C GLU A 374 2.62 -37.70 20.20
N ALA A 375 3.80 -38.01 19.64
CA ALA A 375 4.09 -37.74 18.24
C ALA A 375 3.40 -38.76 17.33
N ASN A 376 2.42 -38.31 16.54
CA ASN A 376 1.87 -39.09 15.43
C ASN A 376 2.97 -39.29 14.34
N PRO A 377 3.43 -40.52 14.06
CA PRO A 377 4.63 -40.76 13.26
C PRO A 377 4.40 -40.67 11.75
N GLN A 378 3.74 -39.61 11.28
CA GLN A 378 3.47 -39.41 9.85
C GLN A 378 3.34 -37.95 9.37
N SER A 379 3.98 -36.99 10.06
CA SER A 379 4.27 -35.66 9.52
C SER A 379 5.78 -35.43 9.43
N VAL A 380 6.27 -35.18 8.21
CA VAL A 380 7.61 -34.61 8.02
C VAL A 380 7.54 -33.12 8.35
N PRO A 381 8.33 -32.59 9.29
CA PRO A 381 8.41 -31.15 9.51
C PRO A 381 8.95 -30.51 8.23
N SER A 382 8.13 -29.66 7.59
CA SER A 382 8.58 -28.86 6.44
C SER A 382 9.42 -27.70 6.98
N THR A 383 10.65 -28.00 7.39
CA THR A 383 11.57 -27.05 8.01
C THR A 383 11.97 -25.98 6.99
N ARG A 384 11.23 -24.88 6.98
CA ARG A 384 11.42 -23.78 6.04
C ARG A 384 12.85 -23.22 6.18
N PRO A 385 13.60 -23.05 5.08
CA PRO A 385 14.96 -22.52 5.14
C PRO A 385 15.00 -21.14 5.83
N ALA A 386 15.94 -20.97 6.77
CA ALA A 386 16.14 -19.71 7.48
C ALA A 386 16.64 -18.64 6.50
N ILE A 387 15.95 -17.49 6.47
CA ILE A 387 16.18 -16.41 5.51
C ILE A 387 17.51 -15.71 5.86
N PRO A 388 18.46 -15.56 4.91
CA PRO A 388 19.69 -14.81 5.15
C PRO A 388 19.40 -13.33 5.45
N PRO A 389 20.23 -12.65 6.29
CA PRO A 389 20.10 -11.21 6.54
C PRO A 389 20.32 -10.38 5.27
N PHE A 390 19.99 -9.08 5.30
CA PHE A 390 20.17 -8.22 4.14
C PHE A 390 21.69 -8.03 3.88
N PRO A 391 22.16 -8.04 2.61
CA PRO A 391 23.54 -7.73 2.30
C PRO A 391 23.98 -6.36 2.85
N SER A 392 25.15 -6.34 3.49
CA SER A 392 25.73 -5.12 4.08
C SER A 392 26.41 -4.21 3.06
N GLY A 393 26.76 -4.74 1.88
CA GLY A 393 27.32 -4.00 0.75
C GLY A 393 26.28 -3.55 -0.29
N PHE A 394 26.78 -3.11 -1.44
CA PHE A 394 26.01 -2.98 -2.69
C PHE A 394 26.23 -4.24 -3.54
N SER A 395 25.36 -4.50 -4.52
CA SER A 395 25.53 -5.64 -5.45
C SER A 395 26.70 -5.51 -6.43
N GLU A 396 27.32 -4.32 -6.51
CA GLU A 396 28.30 -3.92 -7.52
C GLU A 396 27.82 -4.09 -8.99
N SER A 397 26.51 -4.29 -9.20
CA SER A 397 25.90 -4.46 -10.52
C SER A 397 26.05 -3.18 -11.35
N PRO A 398 26.73 -3.21 -12.52
CA PRO A 398 26.97 -2.02 -13.36
C PRO A 398 25.71 -1.49 -14.07
N SER A 399 24.53 -2.03 -13.72
CA SER A 399 23.22 -1.60 -14.20
C SER A 399 22.30 -1.12 -13.07
N CYS A 400 22.87 -0.90 -11.88
CA CYS A 400 22.22 -0.31 -10.71
C CYS A 400 22.90 1.04 -10.37
N PRO A 401 22.15 2.10 -10.04
CA PRO A 401 20.68 2.19 -10.01
C PRO A 401 20.06 2.03 -11.40
N GLY A 402 18.88 1.41 -11.43
CA GLY A 402 18.07 1.31 -12.64
C GLY A 402 17.37 2.62 -13.02
N ASP A 403 16.62 2.55 -14.10
CA ASP A 403 15.91 3.69 -14.72
C ASP A 403 14.98 4.41 -13.72
N LEU A 404 14.87 5.73 -13.86
CA LEU A 404 13.82 6.51 -13.21
C LEU A 404 12.47 6.17 -13.85
N ALA A 405 11.57 5.60 -13.04
CA ALA A 405 10.16 5.43 -13.39
C ALA A 405 9.37 6.73 -13.20
N ILE A 406 9.86 7.66 -12.37
CA ILE A 406 9.20 8.92 -12.01
C ILE A 406 10.27 10.01 -11.83
N GLU A 407 10.09 11.14 -12.51
CA GLU A 407 10.85 12.37 -12.28
C GLU A 407 9.99 13.39 -11.52
N ILE A 408 10.58 14.06 -10.54
CA ILE A 408 9.96 15.19 -9.85
C ILE A 408 10.89 16.40 -9.96
N ASN A 409 10.41 17.47 -10.58
CA ASN A 409 11.15 18.72 -10.73
C ASN A 409 11.64 19.25 -9.37
N GLY A 410 12.96 19.42 -9.24
CA GLY A 410 13.61 19.88 -8.01
C GLY A 410 14.00 18.79 -7.01
N LEU A 411 13.60 17.53 -7.22
CA LEU A 411 14.03 16.39 -6.39
C LEU A 411 15.08 15.54 -7.13
N GLN A 412 16.32 16.02 -7.14
CA GLN A 412 17.46 15.23 -7.62
C GLN A 412 17.92 14.27 -6.52
N LEU A 413 17.67 12.96 -6.69
CA LEU A 413 18.35 11.94 -5.89
C LEU A 413 19.81 11.82 -6.37
N PRO A 414 20.78 11.61 -5.46
CA PRO A 414 22.16 11.33 -5.85
C PRO A 414 22.27 9.95 -6.50
N SER A 415 23.28 9.80 -7.35
CA SER A 415 23.84 8.49 -7.68
C SER A 415 24.59 7.92 -6.46
N PRO A 416 24.77 6.59 -6.34
CA PRO A 416 25.83 6.05 -5.51
C PRO A 416 27.20 6.59 -5.98
N SER A 417 28.14 6.66 -5.04
CA SER A 417 29.45 7.30 -5.17
C SER A 417 30.53 6.48 -4.47
#